data_AF-A0A4Z0EID2-F1
#
_entry.id   AF-A0A4Z0EID2-F1
#
_cell.length_a   1.000
_cell.length_b   1.000
_cell.length_c   1.000
_cell.angle_alpha   90.00
_cell.angle_beta   90.00
_cell.angle_gamma   90.00
#
_symmetry.space_group_name_H-M   'P 1'
#
loop_
_entity.id
_entity.type
_entity.pdbx_description
1 polymer ?
#
loop_
_entity_poly.entity_id
_entity_poly.type
_entity_poly.pdbx_seq_one_letter_code
_entity_poly.pdbx_strand_id
1 'polypeptide(L)'
;MSLPEEIAQTEAAYYQQLADSDLTAAEFDAFLSHLPPKAQLAVAASGFEANRDLLPFRRYVLAQRGQPLAAYLLAELSPAAFAYWQANR
;
A
#
# COMPACT_ATOMS: atom_id res chain seq x y z
N MET A 1 5.27 -7.97 22.32
CA MET A 1 5.45 -7.42 20.97
C MET A 1 5.93 -5.99 21.13
N SER A 2 7.01 -5.61 20.43
CA SER A 2 7.52 -4.24 20.42
C SER A 2 6.72 -3.36 19.45
N LEU A 3 6.80 -2.03 19.59
CA LEU A 3 6.10 -1.10 18.70
C LEU A 3 6.44 -1.32 17.22
N PRO A 4 7.72 -1.51 16.81
CA PRO A 4 8.05 -1.77 15.41
C PRO A 4 7.50 -3.10 14.89
N GLU A 5 7.46 -4.15 15.72
CA GLU A 5 6.88 -5.45 15.34
C GLU A 5 5.37 -5.35 15.12
N GLU A 6 4.66 -4.63 16.00
CA GLU A 6 3.22 -4.38 15.88
C GLU A 6 2.89 -3.64 14.58
N ILE A 7 3.65 -2.58 14.29
CA ILE A 7 3.51 -1.78 13.06
C ILE A 7 3.75 -2.66 11.84
N ALA A 8 4.88 -3.37 11.79
CA ALA A 8 5.23 -4.21 10.65
C ALA A 8 4.20 -5.32 10.40
N GLN A 9 3.69 -5.96 11.46
CA GLN A 9 2.65 -6.97 11.36
C GLN A 9 1.34 -6.38 10.84
N THR A 10 0.94 -5.21 11.34
CA THR A 10 -0.31 -4.56 10.95
C THR A 10 -0.24 -4.02 9.51
N GLU A 11 0.90 -3.45 9.10
CA GLU A 11 1.13 -3.05 7.70
C GLU A 11 1.13 -4.26 6.76
N ALA A 12 1.74 -5.39 7.16
CA ALA A 12 1.69 -6.61 6.37
C ALA A 12 0.24 -7.10 6.21
N ALA A 13 -0.56 -7.11 7.28
CA ALA A 13 -1.97 -7.46 7.25
C ALA A 13 -2.77 -6.53 6.34
N TYR A 14 -2.46 -5.22 6.34
CA TYR A 14 -3.07 -4.25 5.44
C TYR A 14 -2.88 -4.63 3.96
N TYR A 15 -1.65 -4.96 3.55
CA TYR A 15 -1.38 -5.33 2.15
C TYR A 15 -1.96 -6.69 1.75
N GLN A 16 -2.14 -7.60 2.71
CA GLN A 16 -2.75 -8.91 2.52
C GLN A 16 -4.27 -8.85 2.29
N GLN A 17 -4.92 -7.70 2.49
CA GLN A 17 -6.34 -7.52 2.17
C GLN A 17 -6.65 -7.65 0.68
N LEU A 18 -5.64 -7.48 -0.18
CA LEU A 18 -5.77 -7.69 -1.63
C LEU A 18 -5.13 -9.02 -1.98
N ALA A 19 -5.93 -9.99 -2.43
CA ALA A 19 -5.38 -11.12 -3.17
C ALA A 19 -4.91 -10.62 -4.54
N ASP A 20 -3.92 -11.30 -5.14
CA ASP A 20 -3.43 -10.89 -6.46
C ASP A 20 -4.57 -10.88 -7.48
N SER A 21 -5.47 -11.87 -7.41
CA SER A 21 -6.67 -11.97 -8.26
C SER A 21 -7.61 -10.77 -8.20
N ASP A 22 -7.54 -9.96 -7.15
CA ASP A 22 -8.40 -8.80 -6.94
C ASP A 22 -7.86 -7.52 -7.59
N LEU A 23 -6.61 -7.55 -8.07
CA LEU A 23 -5.95 -6.46 -8.77
C LEU A 23 -6.23 -6.54 -10.26
N THR A 24 -6.55 -5.40 -10.87
CA THR A 24 -6.85 -5.30 -12.30
C THR A 24 -5.84 -4.45 -13.06
N ALA A 25 -5.68 -4.72 -14.36
CA ALA A 25 -4.86 -3.90 -15.25
C ALA A 25 -5.37 -2.44 -15.32
N ALA A 26 -6.68 -2.22 -15.23
CA ALA A 26 -7.27 -0.88 -15.24
C ALA A 26 -6.85 -0.06 -14.01
N GLU A 27 -6.81 -0.68 -12.83
CA GLU A 27 -6.30 -0.04 -11.62
C GLU A 27 -4.80 0.26 -11.73
N PHE A 28 -4.04 -0.60 -12.40
CA PHE A 28 -2.62 -0.38 -12.67
C PHE A 28 -2.38 0.81 -13.61
N ASP A 29 -3.16 0.95 -14.68
CA ASP A 29 -3.09 2.10 -15.58
C ASP A 29 -3.47 3.41 -14.88
N ALA A 30 -4.47 3.36 -14.00
CA ALA A 30 -4.81 4.49 -13.15
C ALA A 30 -3.64 4.84 -12.22
N PHE A 31 -3.04 3.85 -11.54
CA PHE A 31 -1.87 4.03 -10.70
C PHE A 31 -0.69 4.66 -11.46
N LEU A 32 -0.38 4.17 -12.67
CA LEU A 32 0.68 4.72 -13.52
C LEU A 32 0.46 6.22 -13.81
N SER A 33 -0.78 6.63 -14.03
CA SER A 33 -1.13 8.04 -14.30
C SER A 33 -0.93 8.96 -13.09
N HIS A 34 -0.84 8.41 -11.87
CA HIS A 34 -0.53 9.15 -10.65
C HIS A 34 0.97 9.23 -10.33
N LEU A 35 1.81 8.49 -11.05
CA LEU A 35 3.25 8.49 -10.83
C LEU A 35 3.93 9.66 -11.57
N PRO A 36 5.04 10.18 -11.04
CA PRO A 36 5.92 11.06 -11.80
C PRO A 36 6.38 10.40 -13.11
N PRO A 37 6.57 11.15 -14.21
CA PRO A 37 6.84 10.57 -15.54
C PRO A 37 7.99 9.55 -15.59
N LYS A 38 9.06 9.79 -14.81
CA LYS A 38 10.20 8.88 -14.71
C LYS A 38 9.85 7.55 -14.04
N ALA A 39 9.04 7.58 -12.98
CA ALA A 39 8.58 6.39 -12.28
C ALA A 39 7.53 5.65 -13.12
N GLN A 40 6.65 6.38 -13.79
CA GLN A 40 5.68 5.81 -14.72
C GLN A 40 6.36 4.97 -15.80
N LEU A 41 7.39 5.50 -16.47
CA LEU A 41 8.13 4.77 -17.51
C LEU A 41 8.80 3.51 -16.97
N ALA A 42 9.43 3.59 -15.79
CA ALA A 42 10.10 2.44 -15.18
C ALA A 42 9.11 1.33 -14.81
N VAL A 43 7.97 1.69 -14.21
CA VAL A 43 6.95 0.74 -13.77
C VAL A 43 6.20 0.16 -14.99
N ALA A 44 5.86 0.99 -15.97
CA ALA A 44 5.20 0.56 -17.20
C ALA A 44 6.05 -0.40 -18.03
N ALA A 45 7.38 -0.24 -18.04
CA ALA A 45 8.30 -1.13 -18.77
C ALA A 45 8.27 -2.57 -18.26
N SER A 46 8.04 -2.77 -16.96
CA SER A 46 7.89 -4.11 -16.37
C SER A 46 6.47 -4.69 -16.55
N GLY A 47 5.47 -3.84 -16.78
CA GLY A 47 4.08 -4.24 -17.04
C GLY A 47 3.31 -4.65 -15.78
N PHE A 48 2.01 -4.90 -15.94
CA PHE A 48 1.09 -5.16 -14.83
C PHE A 48 1.50 -6.39 -13.98
N GLU A 49 1.68 -7.56 -14.61
CA GLU A 49 1.94 -8.82 -13.90
C GLU A 49 3.19 -8.75 -13.00
N ALA A 50 4.27 -8.15 -13.48
CA ALA A 50 5.50 -8.01 -12.71
C ALA A 50 5.40 -7.01 -11.54
N ASN A 51 4.37 -6.15 -11.56
CA ASN A 51 4.15 -5.11 -10.55
C ASN A 51 2.94 -5.38 -9.64
N ARG A 52 2.30 -6.55 -9.73
CA ARG A 52 1.15 -6.89 -8.85
C ARG A 52 1.51 -6.84 -7.37
N ASP A 53 2.73 -7.24 -7.03
CA ASP A 53 3.24 -7.21 -5.66
C ASP A 53 3.83 -5.87 -5.23
N LEU A 54 3.80 -4.85 -6.08
CA LEU A 54 4.35 -3.55 -5.76
C LEU A 54 3.54 -2.89 -4.63
N LEU A 55 4.14 -2.76 -3.44
CA LEU A 55 3.47 -2.17 -2.27
C LEU A 55 2.85 -0.79 -2.54
N PRO A 56 3.51 0.16 -3.24
CA PRO A 56 2.88 1.40 -3.67
C PRO A 56 1.59 1.22 -4.49
N PHE A 57 1.54 0.22 -5.37
CA PHE A 57 0.35 -0.06 -6.19
C PHE A 57 -0.78 -0.63 -5.33
N ARG A 58 -0.51 -1.67 -4.52
CA ARG A 58 -1.49 -2.21 -3.57
C ARG A 58 -2.03 -1.13 -2.63
N ARG A 59 -1.16 -0.25 -2.13
CA ARG A 59 -1.56 0.90 -1.29
C ARG A 59 -2.49 1.86 -2.03
N TYR A 60 -2.19 2.14 -3.30
CA TYR A 60 -3.01 3.00 -4.13
C TYR A 60 -4.41 2.41 -4.32
N VAL A 61 -4.50 1.12 -4.65
CA VAL A 61 -5.79 0.42 -4.83
C VAL A 61 -6.62 0.44 -3.56
N LEU A 62 -6.06 0.08 -2.40
CA LEU A 62 -6.77 0.14 -1.12
C LEU A 62 -7.27 1.56 -0.80
N ALA A 63 -6.45 2.58 -1.07
CA ALA A 63 -6.85 3.96 -0.87
C ALA A 63 -8.02 4.37 -1.80
N GLN A 64 -8.00 3.97 -3.07
CA GLN A 64 -9.12 4.20 -4.01
C GLN A 64 -10.40 3.47 -3.57
N ARG A 65 -10.26 2.32 -2.91
CA ARG A 65 -11.36 1.56 -2.31
C ARG A 65 -11.82 2.10 -0.93
N GLY A 66 -11.33 3.28 -0.53
CA GLY A 66 -11.76 3.96 0.70
C GLY A 66 -11.05 3.50 1.97
N GLN A 67 -9.98 2.71 1.85
CA GLN A 67 -9.22 2.19 2.97
C GLN A 67 -7.78 2.73 2.95
N PRO A 68 -7.56 4.02 3.26
CA PRO A 68 -6.21 4.56 3.30
C PRO A 68 -5.42 3.96 4.47
N LEU A 69 -4.14 3.63 4.23
CA LEU A 69 -3.24 3.02 5.21
C LEU A 69 -3.28 3.71 6.59
N ALA A 70 -3.24 5.05 6.63
CA ALA A 70 -3.25 5.77 7.90
C ALA A 70 -4.54 5.55 8.71
N ALA A 71 -5.70 5.46 8.06
CA ALA A 71 -6.97 5.20 8.73
C ALA A 71 -7.05 3.75 9.23
N TYR A 72 -6.54 2.81 8.42
CA TYR A 72 -6.45 1.41 8.84
C TYR A 72 -5.54 1.24 10.06
N LEU A 73 -4.32 1.82 10.01
CA LEU A 73 -3.38 1.75 11.13
C LEU A 73 -3.91 2.45 12.38
N LEU A 74 -4.65 3.56 12.24
CA LEU A 74 -5.28 4.22 13.39
C LEU A 74 -6.34 3.33 14.08
N ALA A 75 -7.04 2.51 13.30
CA ALA A 75 -8.07 1.61 13.82
C ALA A 75 -7.48 0.35 14.49
N GLU A 76 -6.37 -0.17 13.95
CA GLU A 76 -5.81 -1.47 14.36
C GLU A 76 -4.63 -1.36 15.34
N LEU A 77 -3.81 -0.30 15.27
CA LEU A 77 -2.65 -0.13 16.15
C LEU A 77 -3.06 0.38 17.53
N SER A 78 -2.26 0.02 18.53
CA SER A 78 -2.28 0.70 19.82
C SER A 78 -1.93 2.19 19.65
N PRO A 79 -2.44 3.09 20.53
CA PRO A 79 -2.14 4.53 20.43
C PRO A 79 -0.64 4.86 20.44
N ALA A 80 0.15 4.08 21.19
CA ALA A 80 1.61 4.25 21.25
C ALA A 80 2.30 3.84 19.94
N ALA A 81 1.87 2.74 19.33
CA ALA A 81 2.40 2.28 18.04
C ALA A 81 2.01 3.22 16.91
N PHE A 82 0.76 3.72 16.88
CA PHE A 82 0.33 4.69 15.89
C PHE A 82 1.11 6.02 16.01
N ALA A 83 1.29 6.54 17.23
CA ALA A 83 2.09 7.74 17.45
C ALA A 83 3.55 7.55 17.03
N TYR A 84 4.13 6.39 17.32
CA TYR A 84 5.47 6.03 16.87
C TYR A 84 5.56 5.97 15.34
N TRP A 85 4.62 5.30 14.67
CA TRP A 85 4.56 5.24 13.20
C TRP A 85 4.44 6.64 12.58
N GLN A 86 3.56 7.48 13.11
CA GLN A 86 3.33 8.84 12.61
C GLN A 86 4.57 9.73 12.74
N ALA A 87 5.37 9.55 13.78
CA ALA A 87 6.62 10.28 14.00
C ALA A 87 7.78 9.85 13.08
N ASN A 88 7.70 8.65 12.47
CA ASN A 88 8.76 8.05 11.67
C ASN A 88 8.42 7.93 10.17
N ARG A 89 7.37 8.63 9.70
CA ARG A 89 6.88 8.57 8.33
C ARG A 89 7.49 9.60 7.39
#